data_AF-R7P5L1-F1
#
_entry.id   AF-R7P5L1-F1
#
_cell.length_a   1.000
_cell.length_b   1.000
_cell.length_c   1.000
_cell.angle_alpha   90.00
_cell.angle_beta   90.00
_cell.angle_gamma   90.00
#
_symmetry.space_group_name_H-M   'P 1'
#
loop_
_entity.id
_entity.type
_entity.pdbx_description
1 polymer ?
#
loop_
_entity_poly.entity_id
_entity_poly.type
_entity_poly.pdbx_seq_one_letter_code
_entity_poly.pdbx_strand_id
1 'polypeptide(L)'
;MTKKELYKVECEIEVAFTRLIGTLAIMQELELYKDIRGELSKLFKTIVSWGAKFQIERNLNFITKEELIDIHNKIDKIESHYVYLNYPGNETELSDEILIWFEEIFRLNNILTQAKCC
;
A
#
# COMPACT_ATOMS: atom_id res chain seq x y z
N MET A 1 17.79 -3.74 17.68
CA MET A 1 16.80 -4.85 17.66
C MET A 1 17.51 -6.17 17.48
N THR A 2 16.97 -7.25 18.04
CA THR A 2 17.43 -8.61 17.76
C THR A 2 17.06 -9.02 16.33
N LYS A 3 17.75 -10.04 15.79
CA LYS A 3 17.42 -10.62 14.48
C LYS A 3 15.97 -11.12 14.40
N LYS A 4 15.43 -11.64 15.51
CA LYS A 4 14.04 -12.10 15.60
C LYS A 4 13.04 -10.95 15.49
N GLU A 5 13.34 -9.82 16.12
CA GLU A 5 12.50 -8.61 16.05
C GLU A 5 12.52 -8.00 14.64
N LEU A 6 13.70 -7.97 13.98
CA LEU A 6 13.81 -7.51 12.59
C LEU A 6 12.96 -8.37 11.65
N TYR A 7 13.07 -9.69 11.76
CA TYR A 7 12.27 -10.62 10.97
C TYR A 7 10.77 -10.44 11.18
N LYS A 8 10.35 -10.17 12.43
CA LYS A 8 8.93 -9.90 12.73
C LYS A 8 8.43 -8.65 11.97
N VAL A 9 9.20 -7.56 11.98
CA VAL A 9 8.84 -6.35 11.22
C VAL A 9 8.82 -6.62 9.72
N GLU A 10 9.77 -7.40 9.19
CA GLU A 10 9.76 -7.83 7.79
C GLU A 10 8.47 -8.57 7.43
N CYS A 11 8.02 -9.52 8.25
CA CYS A 11 6.74 -10.21 8.05
C CYS A 11 5.52 -9.28 8.15
N GLU A 12 5.53 -8.30 9.06
CA GLU A 12 4.45 -7.31 9.16
C GLU A 12 4.33 -6.46 7.89
N ILE A 13 5.47 -6.13 7.25
CA ILE A 13 5.48 -5.45 5.94
C ILE A 13 4.86 -6.35 4.86
N GLU A 14 5.15 -7.66 4.85
CA GLU A 14 4.53 -8.60 3.91
C GLU A 14 3.01 -8.69 4.06
N VAL A 15 2.54 -8.69 5.31
CA VAL A 15 1.10 -8.66 5.62
C VAL A 15 0.49 -7.35 5.10
N ALA A 16 1.13 -6.21 5.34
CA ALA A 16 0.64 -4.92 4.86
C ALA A 16 0.57 -4.86 3.32
N PHE A 17 1.59 -5.36 2.61
CA PHE A 17 1.53 -5.51 1.15
C PHE A 17 0.37 -6.41 0.71
N THR A 18 0.20 -7.57 1.35
CA THR A 18 -0.87 -8.51 1.01
C THR A 18 -2.25 -7.88 1.17
N ARG A 19 -2.46 -7.11 2.24
CA ARG A 19 -3.69 -6.38 2.50
C ARG A 19 -3.94 -5.31 1.44
N LEU A 20 -2.95 -4.46 1.18
CA LEU A 20 -3.05 -3.42 0.15
C LEU A 20 -3.36 -3.99 -1.25
N ILE A 21 -2.66 -5.04 -1.65
CA ILE A 21 -2.87 -5.72 -2.93
C ILE A 21 -4.28 -6.33 -3.00
N GLY A 22 -4.73 -6.96 -1.91
CA GLY A 22 -6.07 -7.53 -1.81
C GLY A 22 -7.16 -6.47 -1.96
N THR A 23 -7.05 -5.35 -1.24
CA THR A 23 -8.00 -4.24 -1.31
C THR A 23 -8.04 -3.64 -2.72
N LEU A 24 -6.88 -3.38 -3.34
CA LEU A 24 -6.80 -2.88 -4.73
C LEU A 24 -7.38 -3.88 -5.76
N ALA A 25 -7.24 -5.18 -5.53
CA ALA A 25 -7.86 -6.19 -6.39
C ALA A 25 -9.38 -6.14 -6.30
N ILE A 26 -9.95 -6.02 -5.10
CA ILE A 26 -11.40 -5.91 -4.89
C ILE A 26 -11.94 -4.63 -5.54
N MET A 27 -11.28 -3.48 -5.31
CA MET A 27 -11.73 -2.19 -5.87
C MET A 27 -11.86 -2.22 -7.40
N GLN A 28 -10.97 -2.93 -8.10
CA GLN A 28 -11.02 -3.02 -9.57
C GLN A 28 -12.28 -3.72 -10.09
N GLU A 29 -12.89 -4.60 -9.30
CA GLU A 29 -14.06 -5.39 -9.70
C GLU A 29 -15.39 -4.70 -9.34
N LEU A 30 -15.38 -3.70 -8.46
CA LEU A 30 -16.59 -3.01 -8.02
C LEU A 30 -17.06 -1.98 -9.03
N GLU A 31 -18.38 -1.77 -9.09
CA GLU A 31 -19.01 -0.81 -10.01
C GLU A 31 -18.74 0.63 -9.60
N LEU A 32 -18.63 0.89 -8.29
CA LEU A 32 -18.30 2.21 -7.73
C LEU A 32 -17.02 2.80 -8.34
N TYR A 33 -16.02 1.96 -8.61
CA TYR A 33 -14.70 2.39 -9.08
C TYR A 33 -14.52 2.29 -10.60
N LYS A 34 -15.58 2.01 -11.37
CA LYS A 34 -15.47 1.72 -12.81
C LYS A 34 -14.74 2.80 -13.61
N ASP A 35 -14.97 4.07 -13.24
CA ASP A 35 -14.44 5.22 -13.97
C ASP A 35 -12.93 5.39 -13.76
N ILE A 36 -12.38 4.81 -12.69
CA ILE A 36 -10.94 4.86 -12.35
C ILE A 36 -10.24 3.50 -12.46
N ARG A 37 -10.90 2.44 -12.97
CA ARG A 37 -10.29 1.09 -13.07
C ARG A 37 -8.93 1.08 -13.76
N GLY A 38 -8.75 1.93 -14.78
CA GLY A 38 -7.45 2.07 -15.46
C GLY A 38 -6.35 2.64 -14.55
N GLU A 39 -6.69 3.57 -13.65
CA GLU A 39 -5.78 4.13 -12.65
C GLU A 39 -5.49 3.10 -11.55
N LEU A 40 -6.53 2.42 -11.04
CA LEU A 40 -6.39 1.33 -10.06
C LEU A 40 -5.52 0.20 -10.59
N SER A 41 -5.66 -0.19 -11.87
CA SER A 41 -4.85 -1.25 -12.46
C SER A 41 -3.36 -0.88 -12.57
N LYS A 42 -3.06 0.40 -12.86
CA LYS A 42 -1.67 0.89 -12.85
C LYS A 42 -1.11 0.87 -11.43
N LEU A 43 -1.86 1.39 -10.47
CA LEU A 43 -1.50 1.39 -9.05
C LEU A 43 -1.25 -0.03 -8.55
N PHE A 44 -2.19 -0.95 -8.80
CA PHE A 44 -2.09 -2.36 -8.45
C PHE A 44 -0.80 -3.00 -8.97
N LYS A 45 -0.47 -2.79 -10.26
CA LYS A 45 0.76 -3.34 -10.85
C LYS A 45 2.02 -2.80 -10.18
N THR A 46 2.07 -1.50 -9.88
CA THR A 46 3.19 -0.90 -9.16
C THR A 46 3.35 -1.51 -7.77
N ILE A 47 2.27 -1.57 -6.99
CA ILE A 47 2.30 -2.14 -5.63
C ILE A 47 2.68 -3.62 -5.63
N VAL A 48 2.16 -4.42 -6.58
CA VAL A 48 2.56 -5.83 -6.73
C VAL A 48 4.04 -5.95 -7.06
N SER A 49 4.57 -5.10 -7.94
CA SER A 49 6.00 -5.07 -8.27
C SER A 49 6.85 -4.74 -7.04
N TRP A 50 6.41 -3.78 -6.21
CA TRP A 50 7.10 -3.43 -4.97
C TRP A 50 7.06 -4.58 -3.96
N GLY A 51 5.90 -5.20 -3.75
CA GLY A 51 5.75 -6.34 -2.85
C GLY A 51 6.65 -7.52 -3.27
N ALA A 52 6.68 -7.84 -4.57
CA ALA A 52 7.56 -8.87 -5.12
C ALA A 52 9.05 -8.56 -4.93
N LYS A 53 9.45 -7.29 -5.09
CA LYS A 53 10.84 -6.87 -4.89
C LYS A 53 11.23 -6.89 -3.41
N PHE A 54 10.31 -6.50 -2.51
CA PHE A 54 10.51 -6.59 -1.07
C PHE A 54 10.74 -8.04 -0.60
N GLN A 55 10.06 -9.03 -1.18
CA GLN A 55 10.28 -10.46 -0.86
C GLN A 55 11.74 -10.90 -1.03
N ILE A 56 12.44 -10.28 -1.97
CA ILE A 56 13.84 -10.56 -2.31
C ILE A 56 14.78 -9.68 -1.48
N GLU A 57 14.55 -8.37 -1.47
CA GLU A 57 15.49 -7.40 -0.91
C GLU A 57 15.33 -7.15 0.59
N ARG A 58 14.16 -7.44 1.17
CA ARG A 58 13.83 -7.25 2.60
C ARG A 58 14.07 -5.82 3.10
N ASN A 59 13.88 -4.85 2.20
CA ASN A 59 13.89 -3.41 2.44
C ASN A 59 13.19 -2.70 1.26
N LEU A 60 12.88 -1.42 1.41
CA LEU A 60 12.21 -0.61 0.37
C LEU A 60 13.11 0.46 -0.28
N ASN A 61 14.44 0.35 -0.17
CA ASN A 61 15.38 1.36 -0.69
C ASN A 61 15.37 1.46 -2.23
N PHE A 62 14.75 0.49 -2.90
CA PHE A 62 14.56 0.51 -4.33
C PHE A 62 13.48 1.50 -4.82
N ILE A 63 12.63 2.00 -3.91
CA ILE A 63 11.59 2.97 -4.23
C ILE A 63 12.21 4.36 -4.19
N THR A 64 12.10 5.09 -5.29
CA THR A 64 12.57 6.48 -5.32
C THR A 64 11.62 7.42 -4.59
N LYS A 65 12.12 8.56 -4.11
CA LYS A 65 11.28 9.56 -3.44
C LYS A 65 10.18 10.09 -4.37
N GLU A 66 10.51 10.28 -5.64
CA GLU A 66 9.60 10.78 -6.67
C GLU A 66 8.48 9.77 -6.93
N GLU A 67 8.82 8.48 -7.06
CA GLU A 67 7.85 7.41 -7.24
C GLU A 67 6.94 7.26 -6.02
N LEU A 68 7.51 7.36 -4.81
CA LEU A 68 6.75 7.34 -3.56
C LEU A 68 5.72 8.46 -3.50
N ILE A 69 6.13 9.70 -3.80
CA ILE A 69 5.24 10.87 -3.78
C ILE A 69 4.14 10.73 -4.84
N ASP A 70 4.48 10.28 -6.05
CA ASP A 70 3.50 10.08 -7.12
C ASP A 70 2.43 9.05 -6.72
N ILE A 71 2.84 7.91 -6.16
CA ILE A 71 1.90 6.88 -5.71
C ILE A 71 1.08 7.34 -4.51
N HIS A 72 1.70 8.00 -3.53
CA HIS A 72 0.99 8.55 -2.37
C HIS A 72 -0.12 9.53 -2.82
N ASN A 73 0.21 10.48 -3.69
CA ASN A 73 -0.75 11.47 -4.18
C ASN A 73 -1.92 10.84 -4.96
N LYS A 74 -1.68 9.72 -5.65
CA LYS A 74 -2.75 8.97 -6.32
C LYS A 74 -3.69 8.31 -5.32
N ILE A 75 -3.14 7.69 -4.28
CA ILE A 75 -3.93 7.04 -3.23
C ILE A 75 -4.74 8.07 -2.45
N ASP A 76 -4.11 9.19 -2.03
CA ASP A 76 -4.76 10.30 -1.34
C ASP A 76 -5.91 10.92 -2.15
N LYS A 77 -5.73 11.08 -3.47
CA LYS A 77 -6.79 11.53 -4.36
C LYS A 77 -7.96 10.53 -4.46
N ILE A 78 -7.68 9.23 -4.42
CA ILE A 78 -8.73 8.19 -4.41
C ILE A 78 -9.48 8.24 -3.08
N GLU A 79 -8.78 8.19 -1.95
CA GLU A 79 -9.38 8.27 -0.62
C GLU A 79 -10.31 9.48 -0.50
N SER A 80 -9.78 10.69 -0.75
CA SER A 80 -10.53 11.93 -0.59
C SER A 80 -11.77 12.03 -1.48
N HIS A 81 -11.78 11.35 -2.63
CA HIS A 81 -12.93 11.33 -3.53
C HIS A 81 -14.02 10.36 -3.07
N TYR A 82 -13.64 9.17 -2.61
CA TYR A 82 -14.58 8.08 -2.37
C TYR A 82 -15.03 7.96 -0.91
N VAL A 83 -14.22 8.35 0.08
CA VAL A 83 -14.50 8.16 1.51
C VAL A 83 -15.80 8.84 1.97
N TYR A 84 -16.16 9.98 1.36
CA TYR A 84 -17.35 10.76 1.71
C TYR A 84 -18.57 10.49 0.82
N LEU A 85 -18.47 9.56 -0.13
CA LEU A 85 -19.61 9.21 -0.96
C LEU A 85 -20.66 8.48 -0.11
N ASN A 86 -21.90 8.96 -0.17
CA ASN A 86 -23.02 8.30 0.47
C ASN A 86 -23.50 7.12 -0.39
N TYR A 87 -22.69 6.06 -0.41
CA TYR A 87 -22.98 4.82 -1.13
C TYR A 87 -23.58 3.79 -0.16
N PRO A 88 -24.61 3.02 -0.56
CA PRO A 88 -25.35 2.13 0.35
C PRO A 88 -24.54 0.92 0.84
N GLY A 89 -23.35 0.67 0.27
CA GLY A 89 -22.41 -0.36 0.72
C GLY A 89 -21.16 0.22 1.39
N ASN A 90 -20.33 -0.64 1.99
CA ASN A 90 -19.07 -0.24 2.62
C ASN A 90 -17.89 -0.11 1.62
N GLU A 91 -18.20 -0.06 0.33
CA GLU A 91 -17.21 -0.04 -0.74
C GLU A 91 -16.33 1.21 -0.69
N THR A 92 -16.85 2.31 -0.13
CA THR A 92 -16.12 3.57 0.11
C THR A 92 -15.03 3.44 1.17
N GLU A 93 -15.20 2.53 2.14
CA GLU A 93 -14.19 2.24 3.18
C GLU A 93 -12.91 1.67 2.57
N LEU A 94 -13.01 0.99 1.42
CA LEU A 94 -11.83 0.44 0.73
C LEU A 94 -10.84 1.53 0.30
N SER A 95 -11.33 2.76 0.05
CA SER A 95 -10.48 3.89 -0.31
C SER A 95 -9.64 4.39 0.88
N ASP A 96 -10.16 4.31 2.10
CA ASP A 96 -9.42 4.58 3.34
C ASP A 96 -8.46 3.41 3.64
N GLU A 97 -8.93 2.16 3.48
CA GLU A 97 -8.08 0.98 3.69
C GLU A 97 -6.81 0.98 2.85
N ILE A 98 -6.87 1.37 1.57
CA ILE A 98 -5.66 1.44 0.73
C ILE A 98 -4.67 2.47 1.24
N LEU A 99 -5.12 3.60 1.80
CA LEU A 99 -4.25 4.62 2.37
C LEU A 99 -3.61 4.11 3.66
N ILE A 100 -4.40 3.52 4.56
CA ILE A 100 -3.92 2.93 5.81
C ILE A 100 -2.82 1.89 5.55
N TRP A 101 -3.06 0.92 4.67
CA TRP A 101 -2.08 -0.12 4.40
C TRP A 101 -0.85 0.40 3.68
N PHE A 102 -1.01 1.43 2.83
CA PHE A 102 0.12 2.09 2.19
C PHE A 102 1.02 2.79 3.21
N GLU A 103 0.44 3.60 4.11
CA GLU A 103 1.20 4.28 5.16
C GLU A 103 1.88 3.29 6.12
N GLU A 104 1.21 2.19 6.45
CA GLU A 104 1.72 1.16 7.34
C GLU A 104 3.01 0.52 6.80
N ILE A 105 3.09 0.26 5.49
CA ILE A 105 4.30 -0.26 4.82
C ILE A 105 5.50 0.65 5.10
N PHE A 106 5.34 1.97 4.96
CA PHE A 106 6.43 2.93 5.15
C PHE A 106 6.74 3.19 6.63
N ARG A 107 5.73 3.19 7.50
CA ARG A 107 5.93 3.24 8.96
C ARG A 107 6.80 2.07 9.43
N LEU A 108 6.49 0.86 8.99
CA LEU A 108 7.25 -0.35 9.33
C LEU A 108 8.65 -0.35 8.69
N ASN A 109 8.79 0.10 7.44
CA ASN A 109 10.10 0.22 6.79
C ASN A 109 11.01 1.26 7.48
N ASN A 110 10.45 2.34 8.04
CA ASN A 110 11.21 3.30 8.83
C ASN A 110 11.77 2.66 10.11
N ILE A 111 10.97 1.86 10.81
CA ILE A 111 11.43 1.08 11.98
C ILE A 111 12.58 0.14 11.58
N LEU A 112 12.40 -0.58 10.47
CA LEU A 112 13.41 -1.51 9.95
C LEU A 112 14.72 -0.80 9.58
N THR A 113 14.63 0.38 8.94
CA THR A 113 15.79 1.16 8.51
C THR A 113 16.56 1.71 9.72
N GLN A 114 15.86 2.32 10.68
CA GLN A 114 16.47 2.83 11.91
C GLN A 114 17.17 1.71 12.69
N ALA A 115 16.55 0.53 12.77
CA ALA A 115 17.11 -0.61 13.47
C ALA A 115 18.32 -1.25 12.78
N LYS A 116 18.51 -1.06 11.47
CA LYS A 116 19.67 -1.53 10.69
C LYS A 116 20.83 -0.52 10.68
N CYS A 117 20.58 0.75 11.03
CA CYS A 117 21.61 1.80 11.12
C CYS A 117 22.25 1.94 12.51
N CYS A 118 21.71 1.27 13.54
CA CYS A 118 22.26 1.21 14.91
C CYS A 118 22.94 -0.13 15.17
#